data_AF-A0AAW5MJL4-F1
#
_entry.id   AF-A0AAW5MJL4-F1
#
_cell.length_a   1.000
_cell.length_b   1.000
_cell.length_c   1.000
_cell.angle_alpha   90.00
_cell.angle_beta   90.00
_cell.angle_gamma   90.00
#
_symmetry.space_group_name_H-M   'P 1'
#
loop_
_entity.id
_entity.type
_entity.pdbx_description
1 polymer ?
#
loop_
_entity_poly.entity_id
_entity_poly.type
_entity_poly.pdbx_seq_one_letter_code
_entity_poly.pdbx_strand_id
1 'polypeptide(L)'
;MTYCVAMCLQDGMVFASDSRTNAGVDHIATFRKLHLFTREDRVIVLQSAGNLATTQSVISLLTEGQELLALPSLYEAAALIGQTIRTVISRDGGQQQGHINFGCNILLGGQIRGERHRLFHIYPEGNFIEASADTPYFQIGESKYGKPIIDRIIHHETPLQTALQCALISIDSTLRSNLSVGLPLDALVYHEGSFSATNQHRITEQNPHFVALRKAWGEGLQQLFQGLPTFPL
;
A
#
# COMPACT_ATOMS: atom_id res chain seq x y z
N MET A 1 -2.57 -13.06 -0.90
CA MET A 1 -2.95 -12.60 -2.25
C MET A 1 -3.25 -11.11 -2.21
N THR A 2 -2.22 -10.28 -2.09
CA THR A 2 -2.30 -8.81 -2.04
C THR A 2 -0.88 -8.26 -2.07
N TYR A 3 -0.62 -7.13 -2.70
CA TYR A 3 0.58 -6.33 -2.47
C TYR A 3 0.24 -4.84 -2.50
N CYS A 4 0.53 -4.14 -1.40
CA CYS A 4 0.43 -2.70 -1.29
C CYS A 4 1.76 -2.12 -0.80
N VAL A 5 2.10 -0.93 -1.28
CA VAL A 5 3.27 -0.15 -0.86
C VAL A 5 2.86 1.30 -0.64
N ALA A 6 3.43 1.92 0.40
CA ALA A 6 3.36 3.34 0.66
C ALA A 6 4.75 3.88 0.98
N MET A 7 5.04 5.09 0.50
CA MET A 7 6.30 5.80 0.70
C MET A 7 6.00 7.19 1.27
N CYS A 8 6.71 7.56 2.34
CA CYS A 8 6.63 8.85 3.03
C CYS A 8 7.97 9.58 2.83
N LEU A 9 7.97 10.54 1.92
CA LEU A 9 9.15 11.22 1.40
C LEU A 9 9.11 12.70 1.78
N GLN A 10 10.19 13.43 1.54
CA GLN A 10 10.28 14.84 1.91
C GLN A 10 9.13 15.67 1.34
N ASP A 11 8.83 15.52 0.05
CA ASP A 11 7.85 16.36 -0.66
C ASP A 11 6.39 15.85 -0.58
N GLY A 12 6.17 14.73 0.12
CA GLY A 12 4.84 14.12 0.24
C GLY A 12 4.87 12.60 0.29
N MET A 13 3.88 11.95 -0.33
CA MET A 13 3.70 10.50 -0.25
C MET A 13 3.31 9.86 -1.59
N VAL A 14 3.65 8.58 -1.74
CA VAL A 14 3.24 7.74 -2.86
C VAL A 14 2.59 6.48 -2.33
N PHE A 15 1.45 6.11 -2.90
CA PHE A 15 0.72 4.88 -2.59
C PHE A 15 0.49 4.09 -3.87
N ALA A 16 0.67 2.77 -3.82
CA ALA A 16 0.27 1.87 -4.90
C ALA A 16 -0.23 0.53 -4.32
N SER A 17 -1.41 0.09 -4.76
CA SER A 17 -2.04 -1.16 -4.35
C SER A 17 -2.45 -1.98 -5.57
N ASP A 18 -2.19 -3.28 -5.53
CA ASP A 18 -2.80 -4.23 -6.45
C ASP A 18 -4.28 -4.47 -6.11
N SER A 19 -5.02 -5.17 -6.97
CA SER A 19 -6.46 -5.41 -6.74
C SER A 19 -6.89 -6.88 -6.77
N ARG A 20 -5.98 -7.81 -7.11
CA ARG A 20 -6.29 -9.25 -7.05
C ARG A 20 -6.43 -9.70 -5.62
N THR A 21 -7.50 -10.43 -5.32
CA THR A 21 -7.85 -10.83 -3.95
C THR A 21 -8.39 -12.25 -3.94
N ASN A 22 -8.04 -13.01 -2.91
CA ASN A 22 -8.64 -14.30 -2.62
C ASN A 22 -9.92 -14.08 -1.79
N ALA A 23 -11.07 -14.46 -2.33
CA ALA A 23 -12.37 -14.37 -1.66
C ALA A 23 -12.91 -15.74 -1.22
N GLY A 24 -12.12 -16.82 -1.35
CA GLY A 24 -12.50 -18.18 -1.03
C GLY A 24 -11.77 -19.21 -1.89
N VAL A 25 -11.96 -20.50 -1.58
CA VAL A 25 -11.46 -21.59 -2.43
C VAL A 25 -12.02 -21.40 -3.85
N ASP A 26 -11.13 -21.33 -4.84
CA ASP A 26 -11.44 -21.08 -6.26
C ASP A 26 -12.10 -19.73 -6.59
N HIS A 27 -12.14 -18.79 -5.65
CA HIS A 27 -12.73 -17.46 -5.86
C HIS A 27 -11.65 -16.37 -5.85
N ILE A 28 -11.06 -16.11 -7.02
CA ILE A 28 -10.14 -14.99 -7.24
C ILE A 28 -10.90 -13.86 -7.92
N ALA A 29 -10.91 -12.67 -7.32
CA ALA A 29 -11.64 -11.52 -7.81
C ALA A 29 -10.86 -10.21 -7.65
N THR A 30 -11.44 -9.13 -8.16
CA THR A 30 -10.85 -7.79 -8.15
C THR A 30 -11.53 -6.94 -7.08
N PHE A 31 -10.79 -6.56 -6.03
CA PHE A 31 -11.26 -5.65 -4.99
C PHE A 31 -10.28 -4.49 -4.83
N ARG A 32 -10.80 -3.27 -4.65
CA ARG A 32 -9.99 -2.09 -4.36
C ARG A 32 -9.36 -2.23 -2.97
N LYS A 33 -8.07 -1.90 -2.85
CA LYS A 33 -7.29 -1.96 -1.62
C LYS A 33 -6.60 -0.64 -1.27
N LEU A 34 -7.12 0.46 -1.81
CA LEU A 34 -6.72 1.82 -1.52
C LEU A 34 -8.00 2.62 -1.32
N HIS A 35 -8.18 3.15 -0.11
CA HIS A 35 -9.40 3.85 0.32
C HIS A 35 -9.05 5.26 0.78
N LEU A 36 -9.90 6.22 0.47
CA LEU A 36 -9.68 7.63 0.74
C LEU A 36 -10.74 8.18 1.69
N PHE A 37 -10.28 8.95 2.66
CA PHE A 37 -11.09 9.72 3.59
C PHE A 37 -10.58 11.15 3.53
N THR A 38 -11.38 12.07 3.00
CA THR A 38 -10.94 13.43 2.67
C THR A 38 -11.90 14.49 3.19
N ARG A 39 -11.36 15.61 3.67
CA ARG A 39 -12.05 16.90 3.88
C ARG A 39 -11.11 18.03 3.46
N GLU A 40 -11.57 19.27 3.47
CA GLU A 40 -10.77 20.44 3.07
C GLU A 40 -9.45 20.61 3.84
N ASP A 41 -9.37 20.07 5.06
CA ASP A 41 -8.23 20.18 5.96
C ASP A 41 -7.42 18.88 6.10
N ARG A 42 -7.80 17.80 5.38
CA ARG A 42 -7.16 16.49 5.55
C ARG A 42 -7.32 15.56 4.35
N VAL A 43 -6.27 14.77 4.13
CA VAL A 43 -6.31 13.59 3.26
C VAL A 43 -5.80 12.42 4.08
N ILE A 44 -6.61 11.37 4.19
CA ILE A 44 -6.26 10.12 4.87
C ILE A 44 -6.45 8.97 3.88
N VAL A 45 -5.44 8.12 3.77
CA VAL A 45 -5.33 7.03 2.81
C VAL A 45 -5.12 5.74 3.58
N LEU A 46 -5.97 4.74 3.32
CA LEU A 46 -5.83 3.40 3.88
C LEU A 46 -5.54 2.40 2.76
N GLN A 47 -4.51 1.58 2.94
CA GLN A 47 -4.28 0.39 2.11
C GLN A 47 -4.45 -0.87 2.94
N SER A 48 -5.06 -1.90 2.36
CA SER A 48 -5.47 -3.11 3.09
C SER A 48 -4.81 -4.37 2.53
N ALA A 49 -4.45 -5.31 3.42
CA ALA A 49 -3.99 -6.66 3.06
C ALA A 49 -4.37 -7.67 4.15
N GLY A 50 -4.52 -8.94 3.77
CA GLY A 50 -4.87 -10.04 4.68
C GLY A 50 -6.29 -10.55 4.41
N ASN A 51 -7.00 -10.94 5.47
CA ASN A 51 -8.35 -11.48 5.35
C ASN A 51 -9.32 -10.44 4.76
N LEU A 52 -9.97 -10.77 3.63
CA LEU A 52 -10.86 -9.84 2.92
C LEU A 52 -12.06 -9.43 3.78
N ALA A 53 -12.71 -10.37 4.47
CA ALA A 53 -13.87 -10.07 5.30
C ALA A 53 -13.51 -9.14 6.46
N THR A 54 -12.35 -9.34 7.08
CA THR A 54 -11.83 -8.47 8.14
C THR A 54 -11.53 -7.07 7.60
N THR A 55 -10.77 -6.96 6.51
CA THR A 55 -10.42 -5.66 5.93
C THR A 55 -11.66 -4.88 5.49
N GLN A 56 -12.64 -5.54 4.85
CA GLN A 56 -13.91 -4.89 4.48
C GLN A 56 -14.69 -4.44 5.70
N SER A 57 -14.83 -5.28 6.74
CA SER A 57 -15.51 -4.90 7.97
C SER A 57 -14.86 -3.67 8.62
N VAL A 58 -13.54 -3.63 8.70
CA VAL A 58 -12.79 -2.48 9.25
C VAL A 58 -13.05 -1.21 8.43
N ILE A 59 -12.91 -1.28 7.10
CA ILE A 59 -13.13 -0.12 6.23
C ILE A 59 -14.59 0.36 6.30
N SER A 60 -15.56 -0.55 6.33
CA SER A 60 -16.99 -0.19 6.43
C SER A 60 -17.29 0.52 7.74
N LEU A 61 -16.83 -0.01 8.89
CA LEU A 61 -17.06 0.61 10.20
C LEU A 61 -16.44 2.02 10.28
N LEU A 62 -15.24 2.20 9.73
CA LEU A 62 -14.58 3.51 9.69
C LEU A 62 -15.30 4.49 8.75
N THR A 63 -15.89 4.00 7.66
CA THR A 63 -16.65 4.81 6.70
C THR A 63 -18.00 5.26 7.28
N GLU A 64 -18.72 4.35 7.92
CA GLU A 64 -20.03 4.61 8.52
C GLU A 64 -19.93 5.54 9.75
N GLY A 65 -18.92 5.32 10.60
CA GLY A 65 -18.73 6.14 11.81
C GLY A 65 -18.25 7.57 11.53
N GLN A 66 -17.59 7.80 10.39
CA GLN A 66 -16.93 9.06 10.02
C GLN A 66 -15.92 9.61 11.06
N GLU A 67 -15.62 8.86 12.12
CA GLU A 67 -14.75 9.27 13.23
C GLU A 67 -13.36 9.65 12.73
N LEU A 68 -12.84 8.93 11.72
CA LEU A 68 -11.53 9.19 11.11
C LEU A 68 -11.38 10.64 10.60
N LEU A 69 -12.48 11.25 10.14
CA LEU A 69 -12.53 12.62 9.62
C LEU A 69 -12.71 13.70 10.70
N ALA A 70 -12.89 13.30 11.96
CA ALA A 70 -13.03 14.19 13.10
C ALA A 70 -11.79 14.20 14.00
N LEU A 71 -10.91 13.20 13.90
CA LEU A 71 -9.74 13.08 14.76
C LEU A 71 -8.72 14.23 14.56
N PRO A 72 -8.02 14.66 15.62
CA PRO A 72 -7.07 15.77 15.59
C PRO A 72 -5.70 15.40 14.99
N SER A 73 -5.31 14.12 14.98
CA SER A 73 -3.99 13.67 14.50
C SER A 73 -4.04 12.31 13.79
N LEU A 74 -3.05 12.04 12.95
CA LEU A 74 -2.90 10.72 12.32
C LEU A 74 -2.49 9.63 13.31
N TYR A 75 -1.89 9.99 14.45
CA TYR A 75 -1.61 9.01 15.51
C TYR A 75 -2.89 8.48 16.13
N GLU A 76 -3.86 9.37 16.42
CA GLU A 76 -5.17 8.94 16.91
C GLU A 76 -5.92 8.14 15.85
N ALA A 77 -5.78 8.47 14.57
CA ALA A 77 -6.31 7.66 13.48
C ALA A 77 -5.71 6.24 13.47
N ALA A 78 -4.40 6.09 13.66
CA ALA A 78 -3.75 4.78 13.78
C ALA A 78 -4.28 3.98 14.97
N ALA A 79 -4.45 4.64 16.12
CA ALA A 79 -5.00 4.03 17.33
C ALA A 79 -6.45 3.56 17.16
N LEU A 80 -7.30 4.40 16.54
CA LEU A 80 -8.68 4.05 16.21
C LEU A 80 -8.72 2.82 15.31
N ILE A 81 -7.98 2.83 14.20
CA ILE A 81 -7.94 1.71 13.26
C ILE A 81 -7.46 0.42 13.95
N GLY A 82 -6.42 0.52 14.79
CA GLY A 82 -5.94 -0.62 15.59
C GLY A 82 -7.01 -1.18 16.53
N GLN A 83 -7.80 -0.31 17.17
CA GLN A 83 -8.96 -0.72 17.97
C GLN A 83 -10.04 -1.37 17.11
N THR A 84 -10.36 -0.81 15.94
CA THR A 84 -11.35 -1.38 15.01
C THR A 84 -10.92 -2.78 14.53
N ILE A 85 -9.64 -2.98 14.20
CA ILE A 85 -9.08 -4.29 13.83
C ILE A 85 -9.31 -5.30 14.96
N ARG A 86 -8.94 -4.97 16.21
CA ARG A 86 -9.15 -5.86 17.36
C ARG A 86 -10.62 -6.20 17.56
N THR A 87 -11.51 -5.22 17.45
CA THR A 87 -12.97 -5.42 17.57
C THR A 87 -13.48 -6.40 16.51
N VAL A 88 -13.11 -6.22 15.24
CA VAL A 88 -13.54 -7.10 14.15
C VAL A 88 -12.97 -8.51 14.32
N ILE A 89 -11.67 -8.64 14.61
CA ILE A 89 -11.03 -9.95 14.82
C ILE A 89 -11.64 -10.67 16.02
N SER A 90 -11.91 -9.97 17.13
CA SER A 90 -12.54 -10.58 18.32
C SER A 90 -13.98 -11.01 18.04
N ARG A 91 -14.75 -10.22 17.28
CA ARG A 91 -16.13 -10.55 16.89
C ARG A 91 -16.16 -11.82 16.03
N ASP A 92 -15.29 -11.91 15.03
CA ASP A 92 -15.31 -12.99 14.04
C ASP A 92 -14.55 -14.25 14.51
N GLY A 93 -13.56 -14.07 15.40
CA GLY A 93 -12.77 -15.16 15.97
C GLY A 93 -13.47 -15.96 17.06
N GLY A 94 -14.55 -15.44 17.66
CA GLY A 94 -15.24 -16.06 18.80
C GLY A 94 -16.04 -17.33 18.49
N GLN A 95 -16.12 -17.77 17.23
CA GLN A 95 -17.04 -18.83 16.79
C GLN A 95 -16.41 -20.11 16.23
N GLN A 96 -15.09 -20.35 16.27
CA GLN A 96 -14.52 -21.52 15.54
C GLN A 96 -13.55 -22.47 16.26
N GLN A 97 -13.76 -23.75 15.90
CA GLN A 97 -12.97 -24.97 16.13
C GLN A 97 -11.94 -25.23 14.98
N GLY A 98 -11.14 -24.24 14.56
CA GLY A 98 -10.19 -24.43 13.45
C GLY A 98 -9.13 -23.33 13.27
N HIS A 99 -8.13 -23.58 12.43
CA HIS A 99 -6.98 -22.69 12.16
C HIS A 99 -7.24 -21.65 11.03
N ILE A 100 -8.34 -20.90 11.08
CA ILE A 100 -8.58 -19.80 10.11
C ILE A 100 -7.87 -18.54 10.59
N ASN A 101 -7.09 -17.90 9.70
CA ASN A 101 -6.45 -16.62 9.97
C ASN A 101 -7.36 -15.45 9.58
N PHE A 102 -7.83 -14.71 10.58
CA PHE A 102 -8.62 -13.47 10.43
C PHE A 102 -7.76 -12.20 10.46
N GLY A 103 -6.43 -12.32 10.53
CA GLY A 103 -5.53 -11.19 10.59
C GLY A 103 -5.55 -10.33 9.32
N CYS A 104 -5.40 -9.02 9.52
CA CYS A 104 -5.17 -8.07 8.44
C CYS A 104 -4.08 -7.06 8.84
N ASN A 105 -3.47 -6.45 7.83
CA ASN A 105 -2.55 -5.32 8.00
C ASN A 105 -3.12 -4.12 7.25
N ILE A 106 -2.94 -2.94 7.81
CA ILE A 106 -3.35 -1.68 7.18
C ILE A 106 -2.16 -0.73 7.14
N LEU A 107 -1.91 -0.14 5.98
CA LEU A 107 -1.08 1.06 5.89
C LEU A 107 -1.99 2.28 5.98
N LEU A 108 -1.67 3.18 6.90
CA LEU A 108 -2.35 4.46 7.08
C LEU A 108 -1.36 5.56 6.71
N GLY A 109 -1.65 6.33 5.68
CA GLY A 109 -0.89 7.54 5.36
C GLY A 109 -1.80 8.74 5.17
N GLY A 110 -1.28 9.94 5.33
CA GLY A 110 -2.08 11.14 5.14
C GLY A 110 -1.42 12.41 5.60
N GLN A 111 -2.20 13.48 5.63
CA GLN A 111 -1.88 14.71 6.33
C GLN A 111 -3.16 15.34 6.87
N ILE A 112 -3.08 15.87 8.08
CA ILE A 112 -4.10 16.72 8.71
C ILE A 112 -3.49 18.12 8.89
N ARG A 113 -4.26 19.17 8.62
CA ARG A 113 -3.79 20.56 8.70
C ARG A 113 -3.21 20.86 10.08
N GLY A 114 -1.99 21.40 10.09
CA GLY A 114 -1.23 21.68 11.31
C GLY A 114 -0.20 20.59 11.65
N GLU A 115 -0.24 19.43 10.99
CA GLU A 115 0.77 18.38 11.10
C GLU A 115 1.54 18.18 9.78
N ARG A 116 2.75 17.61 9.88
CA ARG A 116 3.44 17.01 8.73
C ARG A 116 2.65 15.80 8.21
N HIS A 117 2.85 15.42 6.96
CA HIS A 117 2.36 14.11 6.49
C HIS A 117 3.07 12.98 7.24
N ARG A 118 2.32 11.90 7.51
CA ARG A 118 2.79 10.76 8.31
C ARG A 118 2.29 9.46 7.69
N LEU A 119 3.03 8.39 7.91
CA LEU A 119 2.74 7.05 7.41
C LEU A 119 2.93 6.02 8.54
N PHE A 120 1.97 5.12 8.69
CA PHE A 120 1.93 4.09 9.70
C PHE A 120 1.66 2.72 9.10
N HIS A 121 2.22 1.69 9.73
CA HIS A 121 1.86 0.28 9.51
C HIS A 121 1.18 -0.25 10.76
N ILE A 122 -0.09 -0.63 10.61
CA ILE A 122 -0.93 -1.20 11.67
C ILE A 122 -1.00 -2.71 11.49
N TYR A 123 -0.63 -3.43 12.55
CA TYR A 123 -0.54 -4.89 12.60
C TYR A 123 -1.87 -5.54 13.01
N PRO A 124 -2.02 -6.88 12.82
CA PRO A 124 -3.23 -7.61 13.24
C PRO A 124 -3.58 -7.45 14.72
N GLU A 125 -2.59 -7.26 15.59
CA GLU A 125 -2.75 -7.04 17.03
C GLU A 125 -3.26 -5.62 17.35
N GLY A 126 -3.31 -4.74 16.34
CA GLY A 126 -3.78 -3.37 16.42
C GLY A 126 -2.78 -2.41 17.07
N ASN A 127 -1.54 -2.83 17.31
CA ASN A 127 -0.40 -1.93 17.49
C ASN A 127 0.13 -1.48 16.13
N PHE A 128 1.00 -0.46 16.13
CA PHE A 128 1.50 0.14 14.90
C PHE A 128 2.87 0.76 15.07
N ILE A 129 3.56 0.95 13.95
CA ILE A 129 4.81 1.69 13.83
C ILE A 129 4.64 2.85 12.85
N GLU A 130 5.48 3.88 12.97
CA GLU A 130 5.51 5.05 12.08
C GLU A 130 6.76 5.03 11.21
N ALA A 131 6.62 5.45 9.95
CA ALA A 131 7.74 5.63 9.05
C ALA A 131 8.62 6.80 9.52
N SER A 132 9.92 6.70 9.25
CA SER A 132 10.92 7.73 9.55
C SER A 132 11.72 8.07 8.29
N ALA A 133 12.64 9.03 8.37
CA ALA A 133 13.56 9.29 7.26
C ALA A 133 14.46 8.07 6.96
N ASP A 134 14.84 7.30 7.98
CA ASP A 134 15.66 6.08 7.84
C ASP A 134 14.86 4.89 7.29
N THR A 135 13.55 4.87 7.53
CA THR A 135 12.63 3.84 7.01
C THR A 135 11.42 4.53 6.39
N PRO A 136 11.57 5.09 5.16
CA PRO A 136 10.60 5.99 4.56
C PRO A 136 9.49 5.26 3.79
N TYR A 137 9.34 3.95 3.95
CA TYR A 137 8.31 3.19 3.25
C TYR A 137 7.86 1.96 4.03
N PHE A 138 6.64 1.51 3.75
CA PHE A 138 6.11 0.24 4.23
C PHE A 138 5.48 -0.56 3.10
N GLN A 139 5.45 -1.88 3.29
CA GLN A 139 4.83 -2.82 2.37
C GLN A 139 3.96 -3.81 3.16
N ILE A 140 2.81 -4.19 2.61
CA ILE A 140 1.92 -5.22 3.16
C ILE A 140 1.53 -6.23 2.08
N GLY A 141 1.30 -7.49 2.50
CA GLY A 141 1.03 -8.61 1.58
C GLY A 141 2.32 -9.27 1.05
N GLU A 142 2.31 -9.69 -0.22
CA GLU A 142 3.41 -10.37 -0.92
C GLU A 142 4.54 -9.40 -1.34
N SER A 143 5.21 -8.82 -0.34
CA SER A 143 6.13 -7.69 -0.53
C SER A 143 7.56 -8.07 -0.93
N LYS A 144 7.99 -9.32 -0.70
CA LYS A 144 9.40 -9.72 -0.80
C LYS A 144 9.98 -9.57 -2.21
N TYR A 145 9.20 -9.84 -3.25
CA TYR A 145 9.66 -9.78 -4.64
C TYR A 145 9.99 -8.35 -5.10
N GLY A 146 9.19 -7.39 -4.65
CA GLY A 146 9.33 -5.97 -5.00
C GLY A 146 10.23 -5.17 -4.05
N LYS A 147 10.65 -5.73 -2.91
CA LYS A 147 11.49 -5.05 -1.92
C LYS A 147 12.88 -4.64 -2.45
N PRO A 148 13.62 -5.48 -3.20
CA PRO A 148 15.01 -5.17 -3.57
C PRO A 148 15.19 -3.95 -4.48
N ILE A 149 14.19 -3.55 -5.26
CA ILE A 149 14.28 -2.31 -6.06
C ILE A 149 14.03 -1.08 -5.19
N ILE A 150 13.12 -1.18 -4.22
CA ILE A 150 12.83 -0.10 -3.28
C ILE A 150 14.07 0.17 -2.42
N ASP A 151 14.68 -0.88 -1.85
CA ASP A 151 15.91 -0.79 -1.04
C ASP A 151 17.08 -0.10 -1.78
N ARG A 152 17.10 -0.16 -3.13
CA ARG A 152 18.19 0.40 -3.94
C ARG A 152 17.97 1.83 -4.40
N ILE A 153 16.72 2.27 -4.49
CA ILE A 153 16.34 3.51 -5.18
C ILE A 153 15.72 4.52 -4.22
N ILE A 154 14.95 4.07 -3.23
CA ILE A 154 14.16 4.95 -2.38
C ILE A 154 14.95 5.35 -1.14
N HIS A 155 15.04 6.66 -0.95
CA HIS A 155 15.48 7.34 0.26
C HIS A 155 14.55 8.54 0.52
N HIS A 156 14.67 9.19 1.68
CA HIS A 156 13.71 10.23 2.09
C HIS A 156 13.62 11.43 1.11
N GLU A 157 14.72 11.82 0.46
CA GLU A 157 14.75 12.91 -0.53
C GLU A 157 14.41 12.46 -1.97
N THR A 158 14.03 11.20 -2.20
CA THR A 158 13.65 10.75 -3.54
C THR A 158 12.43 11.54 -4.06
N PRO A 159 12.46 12.10 -5.29
CA PRO A 159 11.32 12.82 -5.85
C PRO A 159 10.09 11.91 -6.02
N LEU A 160 8.89 12.46 -5.80
CA LEU A 160 7.62 11.70 -5.85
C LEU A 160 7.40 10.96 -7.18
N GLN A 161 7.80 11.55 -8.30
CA GLN A 161 7.67 10.92 -9.62
C GLN A 161 8.56 9.67 -9.74
N THR A 162 9.82 9.77 -9.27
CA THR A 162 10.76 8.64 -9.22
C THR A 162 10.26 7.55 -8.27
N ALA A 163 9.69 7.95 -7.13
CA ALA A 163 9.10 7.04 -6.17
C ALA A 163 7.91 6.27 -6.75
N LEU A 164 7.01 6.95 -7.48
CA LEU A 164 5.92 6.29 -8.20
C LEU A 164 6.45 5.29 -9.23
N GLN A 165 7.43 5.69 -10.05
CA GLN A 165 8.05 4.78 -11.02
C GLN A 165 8.64 3.54 -10.34
N CYS A 166 9.36 3.73 -9.22
CA CYS A 166 9.92 2.64 -8.44
C CYS A 166 8.83 1.73 -7.84
N ALA A 167 7.73 2.28 -7.31
CA ALA A 167 6.59 1.51 -6.82
C ALA A 167 5.96 0.65 -7.92
N LEU A 168 5.82 1.19 -9.13
CA LEU A 168 5.28 0.46 -10.28
C LEU A 168 6.22 -0.67 -10.75
N ILE A 169 7.54 -0.45 -10.77
CA ILE A 169 8.53 -1.48 -11.08
C ILE A 169 8.56 -2.57 -10.00
N SER A 170 8.43 -2.16 -8.74
CA SER A 170 8.31 -3.07 -7.60
C SER A 170 7.11 -4.00 -7.77
N ILE A 171 5.95 -3.46 -8.15
CA ILE A 171 4.75 -4.25 -8.45
C ILE A 171 4.92 -5.11 -9.70
N ASP A 172 5.55 -4.64 -10.78
CA ASP A 172 5.84 -5.47 -11.97
C ASP A 172 6.65 -6.72 -11.62
N SER A 173 7.70 -6.54 -10.82
CA SER A 173 8.56 -7.64 -10.36
C SER A 173 7.75 -8.69 -9.59
N THR A 174 6.83 -8.23 -8.73
CA THR A 174 5.90 -9.10 -7.99
C THR A 174 4.88 -9.77 -8.90
N LEU A 175 4.25 -9.04 -9.84
CA LEU A 175 3.27 -9.58 -10.81
C LEU A 175 3.86 -10.72 -11.64
N ARG A 176 5.13 -10.61 -12.04
CA ARG A 176 5.83 -11.65 -12.81
C ARG A 176 6.19 -12.89 -12.00
N SER A 177 6.31 -12.75 -10.69
CA SER A 177 6.87 -13.78 -9.81
C SER A 177 5.84 -14.43 -8.88
N ASN A 178 4.65 -13.84 -8.74
CA ASN A 178 3.61 -14.33 -7.83
C ASN A 178 2.21 -14.02 -8.38
N LEU A 179 1.47 -15.07 -8.77
CA LEU A 179 0.12 -14.97 -9.36
C LEU A 179 -0.94 -14.42 -8.41
N SER A 180 -0.63 -14.33 -7.11
CA SER A 180 -1.55 -13.82 -6.10
C SER A 180 -1.68 -12.29 -6.10
N VAL A 181 -0.82 -11.60 -6.86
CA VAL A 181 -0.84 -10.17 -7.10
C VAL A 181 -1.33 -9.93 -8.52
N GLY A 182 -2.14 -8.90 -8.74
CA GLY A 182 -2.74 -8.67 -10.05
C GLY A 182 -3.27 -7.27 -10.29
N LEU A 183 -3.34 -6.95 -11.59
CA LEU A 183 -3.95 -5.74 -12.13
C LEU A 183 -5.49 -5.79 -11.99
N PRO A 184 -6.18 -4.63 -12.04
CA PRO A 184 -5.63 -3.26 -12.09
C PRO A 184 -4.89 -2.83 -10.80
N LEU A 185 -4.08 -1.79 -10.88
CA LEU A 185 -3.52 -1.10 -9.70
C LEU A 185 -4.32 0.18 -9.43
N ASP A 186 -4.45 0.53 -8.16
CA ASP A 186 -4.87 1.87 -7.72
C ASP A 186 -3.66 2.55 -7.07
N ALA A 187 -3.30 3.74 -7.55
CA ALA A 187 -2.17 4.53 -7.07
C ALA A 187 -2.57 5.97 -6.76
N LEU A 188 -1.85 6.60 -5.84
CA LEU A 188 -2.02 8.00 -5.45
C LEU A 188 -0.66 8.64 -5.22
N VAL A 189 -0.48 9.84 -5.75
CA VAL A 189 0.64 10.74 -5.38
C VAL A 189 0.06 11.90 -4.58
N TYR A 190 0.55 12.09 -3.36
CA TYR A 190 0.15 13.18 -2.48
C TYR A 190 1.30 14.15 -2.33
N HIS A 191 1.06 15.44 -2.57
CA HIS A 191 2.03 16.50 -2.29
C HIS A 191 1.80 17.07 -0.90
N GLU A 192 2.86 17.27 -0.13
CA GLU A 192 2.80 17.90 1.19
C GLU A 192 2.04 19.23 1.14
N GLY A 193 1.14 19.45 2.10
CA GLY A 193 0.37 20.68 2.26
C GLY A 193 -0.73 20.90 1.22
N SER A 194 -0.88 20.01 0.25
CA SER A 194 -1.89 20.16 -0.81
C SER A 194 -3.32 19.88 -0.33
N PHE A 195 -3.47 19.00 0.67
CA PHE A 195 -4.76 18.45 1.11
C PHE A 195 -5.66 17.97 -0.05
N SER A 196 -5.03 17.54 -1.15
CA SER A 196 -5.70 17.10 -2.36
C SER A 196 -5.39 15.65 -2.65
N ALA A 197 -6.43 14.87 -2.96
CA ALA A 197 -6.33 13.51 -3.42
C ALA A 197 -6.63 13.38 -4.94
N THR A 198 -6.45 14.44 -5.72
CA THR A 198 -6.82 14.43 -7.15
C THR A 198 -5.85 13.65 -8.03
N ASN A 199 -4.60 13.47 -7.61
CA ASN A 199 -3.57 12.75 -8.39
C ASN A 199 -3.67 11.23 -8.20
N GLN A 200 -4.85 10.69 -8.46
CA GLN A 200 -5.16 9.27 -8.43
C GLN A 200 -5.01 8.65 -9.81
N HIS A 201 -4.48 7.43 -9.86
CA HIS A 201 -4.32 6.68 -11.09
C HIS A 201 -4.86 5.26 -10.92
N ARG A 202 -5.74 4.86 -11.83
CA ARG A 202 -6.10 3.45 -12.00
C ARG A 202 -5.35 2.89 -13.20
N ILE A 203 -4.48 1.92 -12.95
CA ILE A 203 -3.55 1.38 -13.93
C ILE A 203 -4.04 0.00 -14.35
N THR A 204 -4.59 -0.08 -15.55
CA THR A 204 -5.04 -1.36 -16.15
C THR A 204 -3.92 -2.00 -16.96
N GLU A 205 -4.16 -3.22 -17.45
CA GLU A 205 -3.26 -3.91 -18.40
C GLU A 205 -2.98 -3.11 -19.67
N GLN A 206 -3.93 -2.27 -20.10
CA GLN A 206 -3.85 -1.47 -21.31
C GLN A 206 -3.27 -0.07 -21.07
N ASN A 207 -2.84 0.26 -19.85
CA ASN A 207 -2.27 1.57 -19.57
C ASN A 207 -0.95 1.77 -20.35
N PRO A 208 -0.87 2.73 -21.28
CA PRO A 208 0.27 2.84 -22.20
C PRO A 208 1.57 3.19 -21.49
N HIS A 209 1.51 4.02 -20.44
CA HIS A 209 2.69 4.38 -19.65
C HIS A 209 3.22 3.19 -18.86
N PHE A 210 2.35 2.40 -18.25
CA PHE A 210 2.79 1.21 -17.51
C PHE A 210 3.34 0.14 -18.44
N VAL A 211 2.73 -0.09 -19.60
CA VAL A 211 3.26 -1.00 -20.63
C VAL A 211 4.65 -0.55 -21.09
N ALA A 212 4.82 0.73 -21.41
CA ALA A 212 6.11 1.28 -21.82
C ALA A 212 7.18 1.16 -20.72
N LEU A 213 6.82 1.47 -19.46
CA LEU A 213 7.71 1.34 -18.30
C LEU A 213 8.21 -0.09 -18.13
N ARG A 214 7.30 -1.08 -18.15
CA ARG A 214 7.63 -2.50 -18.00
C ARG A 214 8.54 -3.00 -19.12
N LYS A 215 8.27 -2.57 -20.35
CA LYS A 215 9.08 -2.91 -21.52
C LYS A 215 10.50 -2.35 -21.38
N ALA A 216 10.62 -1.04 -21.12
CA ALA A 216 11.90 -0.37 -20.97
C ALA A 216 12.73 -0.96 -19.81
N TRP A 217 12.09 -1.25 -18.67
CA TRP A 217 12.75 -1.88 -17.54
C TRP A 217 13.29 -3.28 -17.87
N GLY A 218 12.47 -4.12 -18.52
CA GLY A 218 12.87 -5.47 -18.92
C GLY A 218 14.04 -5.46 -19.92
N GLU A 219 13.96 -4.61 -20.94
CA GLU A 219 15.02 -4.46 -21.95
C GLU A 219 16.32 -3.93 -21.32
N GLY A 220 16.22 -2.90 -20.46
CA GLY A 220 17.38 -2.32 -19.77
C GLY A 220 18.08 -3.31 -18.85
N LEU A 221 17.34 -4.15 -18.12
CA LEU A 221 17.92 -5.20 -17.28
C LEU A 221 18.70 -6.24 -18.11
N GLN A 222 18.17 -6.65 -19.26
CA GLN A 222 18.87 -7.59 -20.15
C GLN A 222 20.17 -6.99 -20.70
N GLN A 223 20.12 -5.73 -21.13
CA GLN A 223 21.30 -5.03 -21.64
C GLN A 223 22.37 -4.86 -20.55
N LEU A 224 21.97 -4.45 -19.34
CA LEU A 224 22.88 -4.36 -18.20
C LEU A 224 23.54 -5.69 -17.90
N PHE A 225 22.76 -6.78 -17.86
CA PHE A 225 23.26 -8.12 -17.57
C PHE A 225 24.28 -8.61 -18.62
N GLN A 226 24.01 -8.36 -19.91
CA GLN A 226 24.93 -8.71 -21.00
C GLN A 226 26.25 -7.91 -20.95
N GLY A 227 26.23 -6.72 -20.35
CA GLY A 227 27.41 -5.88 -20.16
C GLY A 227 28.23 -6.19 -18.89
N LEU A 228 27.81 -7.16 -18.06
CA LEU A 228 28.53 -7.50 -16.84
C LEU A 228 29.84 -8.26 -17.15
N PRO A 229 30.89 -8.07 -16.33
CA PRO A 229 32.11 -8.88 -16.46
C PRO A 229 31.80 -10.36 -16.26
N THR A 230 32.40 -11.21 -17.09
CA THR A 230 32.26 -12.66 -16.96
C THR A 230 33.05 -13.17 -15.76
N PHE A 231 32.49 -14.13 -15.03
CA PHE A 231 33.23 -14.81 -13.98
C PHE A 231 34.31 -15.70 -14.62
N PRO A 232 35.58 -15.60 -14.19
CA PRO A 232 36.62 -16.49 -14.68
C PRO A 232 36.32 -17.90 -14.15
N LEU A 233 36.13 -18.86 -15.07
CA LEU A 233 35.97 -20.28 -14.74
C LEU A 233 37.31 -20.95 -14.46
#